data_AF-A0A1A7ZCX5-F1
#
_entry.id   AF-A0A1A7ZCX5-F1
#
_cell.length_a   1.000
_cell.length_b   1.000
_cell.length_c   1.000
_cell.angle_alpha   90.00
_cell.angle_beta   90.00
_cell.angle_gamma   90.00
#
_symmetry.space_group_name_H-M   'P 1'
#
loop_
_entity.id
_entity.type
_entity.pdbx_description
1 polymer ?
#
loop_
_entity_poly.entity_id
_entity_poly.type
_entity_poly.pdbx_seq_one_letter_code
_entity_poly.pdbx_strand_id
1 'polypeptide(L)'
;MQSVMFLLFFPCLSHPLLYFLRDLAARNCLVAEDNLVKISDFGMSRERDDGVYSAEGGLKQIPVKWTAPEALYYGRYTTQSDVWSFGVLLWETFSMGMTPYTSMNNQQTRDEVEKGYRMPAPQGCPVEISRIMNNCWQYDPQNRPTFKKIRTELCAMYNKMT
;
A
#
# COMPACT_ATOMS: atom_id res chain seq x y z
N MET A 1 -20.75 -1.04 -2.62
CA MET A 1 -20.05 -1.59 -1.43
C MET A 1 -19.34 -2.91 -1.73
N GLN A 2 -19.95 -3.88 -2.43
CA GLN A 2 -19.21 -4.95 -3.12
C GLN A 2 -18.20 -4.42 -4.17
N SER A 3 -18.46 -3.20 -4.68
CA SER A 3 -17.67 -2.58 -5.73
C SER A 3 -16.19 -2.37 -5.34
N VAL A 4 -15.85 -1.90 -4.14
CA VAL A 4 -14.42 -1.66 -3.76
C VAL A 4 -13.63 -2.95 -3.55
N MET A 5 -14.32 -4.01 -3.12
CA MET A 5 -13.75 -5.35 -3.06
C MET A 5 -13.49 -5.91 -4.47
N PHE A 6 -14.31 -5.57 -5.47
CA PHE A 6 -14.09 -5.91 -6.89
C PHE A 6 -12.97 -5.09 -7.55
N LEU A 7 -12.76 -3.86 -7.08
CA LEU A 7 -11.90 -2.84 -7.66
C LEU A 7 -10.38 -3.12 -7.56
N LEU A 8 -9.95 -4.00 -6.64
CA LEU A 8 -8.55 -4.47 -6.58
C LEU A 8 -8.26 -5.70 -7.44
N PHE A 9 -9.28 -6.36 -8.01
CA PHE A 9 -9.10 -7.65 -8.70
C PHE A 9 -9.08 -7.58 -10.23
N PHE A 10 -9.38 -6.44 -10.86
CA PHE A 10 -9.30 -6.25 -12.33
C PHE A 10 -8.80 -4.83 -12.67
N PRO A 11 -8.42 -4.54 -13.92
CA PRO A 11 -7.06 -4.56 -14.50
C PRO A 11 -6.09 -3.45 -14.00
N CYS A 12 -6.17 -3.02 -12.73
CA CYS A 12 -5.25 -1.99 -12.21
C CYS A 12 -3.76 -2.44 -12.17
N LEU A 13 -3.50 -3.74 -12.27
CA LEU A 13 -2.16 -4.33 -12.20
C LEU A 13 -1.50 -4.59 -13.58
N SER A 14 -2.14 -4.14 -14.67
CA SER A 14 -1.62 -4.20 -16.04
C SER A 14 -1.00 -2.89 -16.53
N HIS A 15 -1.12 -1.79 -15.80
CA HIS A 15 -0.52 -0.53 -16.21
C HIS A 15 0.91 -0.34 -15.65
N PRO A 16 1.90 0.05 -16.49
CA PRO A 16 3.27 0.37 -16.07
C PRO A 16 3.42 1.52 -15.06
N LEU A 17 2.32 2.11 -14.59
CA LEU A 17 2.31 3.27 -13.70
C LEU A 17 2.24 2.89 -12.21
N LEU A 18 2.15 1.59 -11.89
CA LEU A 18 2.15 1.12 -10.49
C LEU A 18 3.52 1.19 -9.80
N TYR A 19 4.58 1.61 -10.52
CA TYR A 19 5.95 1.50 -10.06
C TYR A 19 6.42 2.66 -9.15
N PHE A 20 5.65 3.76 -9.05
CA PHE A 20 6.13 5.01 -8.45
C PHE A 20 5.03 5.83 -7.75
N LEU A 21 4.44 5.31 -6.66
CA LEU A 21 3.29 5.92 -5.98
C LEU A 21 3.61 6.31 -4.54
N ARG A 22 4.01 7.58 -4.38
CA ARG A 22 4.28 8.22 -3.08
C ARG A 22 3.09 8.31 -2.12
N ASP A 23 1.88 8.22 -2.65
CA ASP A 23 0.67 8.31 -1.83
C ASP A 23 -0.37 7.28 -2.24
N LEU A 24 0.00 6.01 -2.09
CA LEU A 24 -0.96 4.93 -2.26
C LEU A 24 -1.82 4.78 -0.99
N ALA A 25 -3.04 5.29 -1.07
CA ALA A 25 -4.05 5.20 -0.02
C ALA A 25 -5.43 5.08 -0.65
N ALA A 26 -6.41 4.55 0.10
CA ALA A 26 -7.77 4.37 -0.41
C ALA A 26 -8.39 5.69 -0.91
N ARG A 27 -8.06 6.81 -0.25
CA ARG A 27 -8.46 8.17 -0.66
C ARG A 27 -7.98 8.60 -2.05
N ASN A 28 -6.91 7.99 -2.56
CA ASN A 28 -6.32 8.30 -3.86
C ASN A 28 -6.69 7.28 -4.94
N CYS A 29 -7.61 6.35 -4.63
CA CYS A 29 -8.17 5.41 -5.59
C CYS A 29 -9.51 5.97 -6.11
N LEU A 30 -9.52 6.45 -7.36
CA LEU A 30 -10.73 6.90 -8.04
C LEU A 30 -11.42 5.73 -8.74
N VAL A 31 -12.72 5.61 -8.56
CA VAL A 31 -13.55 4.57 -9.18
C VAL A 31 -14.26 5.17 -10.39
N ALA A 32 -13.96 4.65 -11.58
CA ALA A 32 -14.67 4.99 -12.82
C ALA A 32 -15.76 3.95 -13.15
N GLU A 33 -16.46 4.15 -14.26
CA GLU A 33 -17.39 3.15 -14.82
C GLU A 33 -16.65 1.81 -15.11
N ASP A 34 -17.41 0.72 -15.17
CA ASP A 34 -16.91 -0.66 -15.36
C ASP A 34 -15.95 -1.20 -14.27
N ASN A 35 -16.07 -0.70 -13.04
CA ASN A 35 -15.20 -1.08 -11.92
C ASN A 35 -13.70 -0.86 -12.20
N LEU A 36 -13.37 0.17 -12.97
CA LEU A 36 -11.98 0.57 -13.22
C LEU A 36 -11.49 1.48 -12.09
N VAL A 37 -10.45 1.07 -11.37
CA VAL A 37 -9.71 1.99 -10.47
C VAL A 37 -8.64 2.72 -11.24
N LYS A 38 -8.61 4.04 -11.08
CA LYS A 38 -7.47 4.87 -11.44
C LYS A 38 -6.88 5.46 -10.17
N ILE A 39 -5.55 5.38 -10.06
CA ILE A 39 -4.84 6.01 -8.95
C ILE A 39 -4.64 7.48 -9.33
N SER A 40 -5.02 8.38 -8.44
CA SER A 40 -4.84 9.82 -8.59
C SER A 40 -3.71 10.33 -7.68
N ASP A 41 -3.32 11.58 -7.89
CA ASP A 41 -2.33 12.30 -7.07
C ASP A 41 -0.90 11.73 -7.11
N PHE A 42 -0.32 11.75 -8.31
CA PHE A 42 1.12 11.52 -8.51
C PHE A 42 1.98 12.73 -8.06
N GLY A 43 1.39 13.74 -7.39
CA GLY A 43 1.91 15.11 -7.28
C GLY A 43 3.26 15.28 -6.57
N MET A 44 3.87 14.20 -6.05
CA MET A 44 5.18 14.23 -5.41
C MET A 44 6.22 13.29 -6.06
N SER A 45 5.89 12.51 -7.09
CA SER A 45 6.86 11.61 -7.73
C SER A 45 7.78 12.38 -8.69
N ARG A 46 9.10 12.33 -8.42
CA ARG A 46 10.15 12.69 -9.37
C ARG A 46 11.17 11.56 -9.35
N GLU A 47 11.27 10.84 -10.46
CA GLU A 47 12.26 9.78 -10.66
C GLU A 47 13.65 10.41 -10.72
N ARG A 48 14.61 9.83 -9.98
CA ARG A 48 16.05 10.04 -10.20
C ARG A 48 16.58 8.78 -10.89
N ASP A 49 17.68 8.92 -11.63
CA ASP A 49 18.28 7.84 -12.44
C ASP A 49 18.66 6.57 -11.64
N ASP A 50 18.66 6.63 -10.30
CA ASP A 50 18.95 5.52 -9.40
C ASP A 50 17.70 4.78 -8.86
N GLY A 51 16.50 5.21 -9.26
CA GLY A 51 15.23 4.64 -8.77
C GLY A 51 14.87 5.04 -7.34
N VAL A 52 15.59 6.00 -6.73
CA VAL A 52 15.33 6.52 -5.38
C VAL A 52 14.87 7.97 -5.48
N TYR A 53 13.76 8.30 -4.82
CA TYR A 53 13.25 9.68 -4.84
C TYR A 53 13.20 10.32 -3.45
N SER A 54 13.59 11.59 -3.35
CA SER A 54 13.70 12.35 -2.08
C SER A 54 12.58 13.39 -1.91
N ALA A 55 12.14 13.66 -0.68
CA ALA A 55 11.12 14.67 -0.40
C ALA A 55 11.72 16.09 -0.32
N GLU A 56 11.29 17.00 -1.20
CA GLU A 56 11.45 18.45 -1.03
C GLU A 56 10.15 18.99 -0.43
N GLY A 57 10.17 19.43 0.84
CA GLY A 57 8.96 19.91 1.53
C GLY A 57 8.93 19.72 3.05
N GLY A 58 9.89 19.00 3.62
CA GLY A 58 9.98 18.75 5.06
C GLY A 58 8.98 17.71 5.57
N LEU A 59 9.21 17.21 6.80
CA LEU A 59 8.46 16.11 7.44
C LEU A 59 6.95 16.36 7.66
N LYS A 60 6.45 17.59 7.45
CA LYS A 60 5.07 17.99 7.78
C LYS A 60 4.01 17.50 6.79
N GLN A 61 4.38 17.00 5.61
CA GLN A 61 3.43 16.56 4.56
C GLN A 61 3.46 15.05 4.27
N ILE A 62 4.21 14.26 5.05
CA ILE A 62 4.37 12.82 4.77
C ILE A 62 3.20 12.04 5.38
N PRO A 63 2.49 11.19 4.60
CA PRO A 63 1.42 10.34 5.11
C PRO A 63 1.98 9.18 5.94
N VAL A 64 2.34 9.48 7.20
CA VAL A 64 3.14 8.61 8.08
C VAL A 64 2.62 7.18 8.13
N LYS A 65 1.31 6.99 8.29
CA LYS A 65 0.70 5.65 8.46
C LYS A 65 0.77 4.77 7.21
N TRP A 66 1.01 5.35 6.04
CA TRP A 66 1.16 4.63 4.77
C TRP A 66 2.62 4.50 4.34
N THR A 67 3.53 5.23 4.99
CA THR A 67 4.92 5.33 4.54
C THR A 67 5.77 4.23 5.19
N ALA A 68 6.59 3.56 4.39
CA ALA A 68 7.51 2.53 4.87
C ALA A 68 8.57 3.12 5.84
N PRO A 69 9.11 2.32 6.79
CA PRO A 69 10.09 2.80 7.77
C PRO A 69 11.31 3.46 7.12
N GLU A 70 11.89 2.83 6.09
CA GLU A 70 13.07 3.34 5.40
C GLU A 70 12.80 4.66 4.66
N ALA A 71 11.58 4.84 4.15
CA ALA A 71 11.15 6.08 3.51
C ALA A 71 10.92 7.19 4.55
N LEU A 72 10.39 6.86 5.73
CA LEU A 72 10.21 7.82 6.83
C LEU A 72 11.52 8.30 7.44
N TYR A 73 12.45 7.38 7.72
CA TYR A 73 13.69 7.71 8.42
C TYR A 73 14.76 8.29 7.50
N TYR A 74 14.88 7.76 6.29
CA TYR A 74 15.98 8.10 5.40
C TYR A 74 15.53 8.90 4.18
N GLY A 75 14.23 9.19 4.04
CA GLY A 75 13.69 9.80 2.84
C GLY A 75 13.93 8.96 1.59
N ARG A 76 14.18 7.65 1.75
CA ARG A 76 14.48 6.69 0.68
C ARG A 76 13.22 5.97 0.28
N TYR A 77 12.59 6.48 -0.75
CA TYR A 77 11.45 5.81 -1.32
C TYR A 77 11.86 5.03 -2.56
N THR A 78 11.25 3.86 -2.72
CA THR A 78 11.55 2.87 -3.76
C THR A 78 10.27 2.11 -4.10
N THR A 79 10.28 1.29 -5.14
CA THR A 79 9.17 0.36 -5.40
C THR A 79 8.82 -0.52 -4.19
N GLN A 80 9.81 -0.88 -3.35
CA GLN A 80 9.57 -1.67 -2.15
C GLN A 80 8.93 -0.86 -1.02
N SER A 81 9.14 0.46 -0.96
CA SER A 81 8.36 1.32 -0.06
C SER A 81 6.90 1.42 -0.51
N ASP A 82 6.65 1.40 -1.81
CA ASP A 82 5.28 1.42 -2.33
C ASP A 82 4.55 0.10 -2.07
N VAL A 83 5.27 -1.03 -2.06
CA VAL A 83 4.72 -2.33 -1.63
C VAL A 83 4.23 -2.27 -0.18
N TRP A 84 4.94 -1.58 0.71
CA TRP A 84 4.47 -1.36 2.09
C TRP A 84 3.15 -0.59 2.09
N SER A 85 3.09 0.54 1.37
CA SER A 85 1.87 1.34 1.23
C SER A 85 0.72 0.54 0.65
N PHE A 86 0.99 -0.37 -0.27
CA PHE A 86 -0.01 -1.29 -0.83
C PHE A 86 -0.58 -2.25 0.22
N GLY A 87 0.25 -2.76 1.12
CA GLY A 87 -0.22 -3.53 2.27
C GLY A 87 -1.19 -2.72 3.14
N VAL A 88 -0.90 -1.44 3.38
CA VAL A 88 -1.78 -0.53 4.12
C VAL A 88 -3.09 -0.30 3.37
N LEU A 89 -3.04 -0.09 2.04
CA LEU A 89 -4.23 0.03 1.18
C LEU A 89 -5.13 -1.23 1.23
N LEU A 90 -4.53 -2.42 1.21
CA LEU A 90 -5.27 -3.66 1.40
C LEU A 90 -5.99 -3.67 2.74
N TRP A 91 -5.30 -3.27 3.82
CA TRP A 91 -5.90 -3.19 5.14
C TRP A 91 -7.08 -2.21 5.17
N GLU A 92 -6.94 -1.02 4.58
CA GLU A 92 -8.06 -0.06 4.44
C GLU A 92 -9.24 -0.68 3.70
N THR A 93 -8.96 -1.38 2.60
CA THR A 93 -10.00 -2.00 1.76
C THR A 93 -10.79 -3.05 2.54
N PHE A 94 -10.10 -3.95 3.24
CA PHE A 94 -10.74 -5.02 4.01
C PHE A 94 -11.29 -4.56 5.36
N SER A 95 -10.92 -3.37 5.82
CA SER A 95 -11.52 -2.72 6.99
C SER A 95 -12.67 -1.76 6.64
N MET A 96 -13.14 -1.75 5.39
CA MET A 96 -14.22 -0.87 4.94
C MET A 96 -13.88 0.64 5.08
N GLY A 97 -12.62 0.99 4.82
CA GLY A 97 -12.14 2.37 4.81
C GLY A 97 -11.81 2.94 6.19
N MET A 98 -11.59 2.08 7.20
CA MET A 98 -11.09 2.56 8.48
C MET A 98 -9.70 3.19 8.34
N THR A 99 -9.39 4.13 9.22
CA THR A 99 -8.05 4.71 9.29
C THR A 99 -7.04 3.67 9.79
N PRO A 100 -5.91 3.44 9.09
CA PRO A 100 -4.85 2.54 9.54
C PRO A 100 -4.32 2.89 10.93
N TYR A 101 -3.77 1.89 11.63
CA TYR A 101 -3.23 2.02 12.98
C TYR A 101 -4.22 2.77 13.89
N THR A 102 -5.41 2.18 14.03
CA THR A 102 -6.51 2.78 14.79
C THR A 102 -6.03 3.12 16.20
N SER A 103 -6.48 4.26 16.71
CA SER A 103 -6.11 4.77 18.04
C SER A 103 -4.65 5.19 18.24
N MET A 104 -3.80 5.13 17.20
CA MET A 104 -2.43 5.65 17.24
C MET A 104 -2.31 6.97 16.50
N ASN A 105 -1.61 7.95 17.09
CA ASN A 105 -1.14 9.12 16.37
C ASN A 105 0.12 8.78 15.55
N ASN A 106 0.57 9.70 14.70
CA ASN A 106 1.72 9.47 13.81
C ASN A 106 3.01 9.09 14.54
N GLN A 107 3.30 9.68 15.70
CA GLN A 107 4.51 9.34 16.47
C GLN A 107 4.41 7.92 17.03
N GLN A 108 3.27 7.60 17.66
CA GLN A 108 3.01 6.26 18.19
C GLN A 108 3.08 5.19 17.09
N THR A 109 2.51 5.45 15.92
CA THR A 109 2.59 4.52 14.78
C THR A 109 4.04 4.25 14.38
N ARG A 110 4.90 5.28 14.31
CA ARG A 110 6.33 5.08 13.99
C ARG A 110 7.01 4.20 15.04
N ASP A 111 6.82 4.54 16.32
CA ASP A 111 7.49 3.85 17.42
C ASP A 111 7.07 2.37 17.51
N GLU A 112 5.78 2.06 17.31
CA GLU A 112 5.30 0.68 17.36
C GLU A 112 5.73 -0.13 16.12
N VAL A 113 5.71 0.47 14.94
CA VAL A 113 6.20 -0.18 13.71
C VAL A 113 7.68 -0.54 13.83
N GLU A 114 8.47 0.32 14.45
CA GLU A 114 9.89 0.09 14.74
C GLU A 114 10.11 -1.09 15.70
N LYS A 115 9.23 -1.25 16.70
CA LYS A 115 9.23 -2.41 17.62
C LYS A 115 8.74 -3.71 16.97
N GLY A 116 8.36 -3.67 15.70
CA GLY A 116 7.87 -4.83 14.95
C GLY A 116 6.35 -5.02 14.99
N TYR A 117 5.58 -4.09 15.57
CA TYR A 117 4.13 -4.15 15.53
C TYR A 117 3.61 -4.05 14.09
N ARG A 118 2.61 -4.87 13.75
CA ARG A 118 1.85 -4.81 12.50
C ARG A 118 0.37 -4.88 12.81
N MET A 119 -0.44 -4.25 11.96
CA MET A 119 -1.89 -4.23 12.16
C MET A 119 -2.47 -5.65 12.09
N PRO A 120 -3.39 -6.02 12.99
CA PRO A 120 -4.14 -7.26 12.84
C PRO A 120 -5.02 -7.21 11.59
N ALA A 121 -5.28 -8.36 10.99
CA ALA A 121 -6.19 -8.45 9.87
C ALA A 121 -7.61 -7.97 10.28
N PRO A 122 -8.31 -7.19 9.44
CA PRO A 122 -9.68 -6.80 9.70
C PRO A 122 -10.61 -8.02 9.86
N GLN A 123 -11.73 -7.86 10.57
CA GLN A 123 -12.71 -8.92 10.74
C GLN A 123 -13.26 -9.39 9.38
N GLY A 124 -13.27 -10.70 9.16
CA GLY A 124 -13.73 -11.29 7.89
C GLY A 124 -12.74 -11.19 6.73
N CYS A 125 -11.53 -10.65 6.96
CA CYS A 125 -10.47 -10.64 5.96
C CYS A 125 -10.01 -12.07 5.63
N PRO A 126 -9.96 -12.47 4.34
CA PRO A 126 -9.41 -13.78 3.95
C PRO A 126 -7.97 -13.98 4.44
N VAL A 127 -7.63 -15.22 4.78
CA VAL A 127 -6.30 -15.58 5.33
C VAL A 127 -5.20 -15.27 4.33
N GLU A 128 -5.45 -15.49 3.04
CA GLU A 128 -4.51 -15.22 1.97
C GLU A 128 -4.22 -13.72 1.82
N ILE A 129 -5.24 -12.86 1.98
CA ILE A 129 -5.08 -11.41 1.98
C ILE A 129 -4.27 -10.98 3.21
N SER A 130 -4.60 -11.52 4.39
CA SER A 130 -3.81 -11.29 5.62
C SER A 130 -2.34 -11.66 5.44
N ARG A 131 -2.06 -12.78 4.76
CA ARG A 131 -0.69 -13.19 4.42
C ARG A 131 -0.02 -12.20 3.48
N ILE A 132 -0.70 -11.74 2.43
CA ILE A 132 -0.16 -10.73 1.51
C ILE A 132 0.17 -9.44 2.26
N MET A 133 -0.74 -8.95 3.12
CA MET A 133 -0.52 -7.77 3.96
C MET A 133 0.74 -7.92 4.83
N ASN A 134 0.86 -9.02 5.56
CA ASN A 134 2.03 -9.29 6.41
C ASN A 134 3.35 -9.39 5.63
N ASN A 135 3.30 -9.94 4.41
CA ASN A 135 4.47 -9.98 3.52
C ASN A 135 4.84 -8.58 2.98
N CYS A 136 3.85 -7.71 2.75
CA CYS A 136 4.11 -6.32 2.35
C CYS A 136 4.77 -5.51 3.48
N TRP A 137 4.52 -5.87 4.74
CA TRP A 137 5.05 -5.16 5.90
C TRP A 137 6.30 -5.77 6.52
N GLN A 138 7.08 -6.55 5.77
CA GLN A 138 8.42 -6.94 6.21
C GLN A 138 9.28 -5.69 6.45
N TYR A 139 10.00 -5.65 7.57
CA TYR A 139 10.82 -4.49 7.93
C TYR A 139 11.89 -4.24 6.87
N ASP A 140 12.68 -5.28 6.56
CA ASP A 140 13.64 -5.25 5.46
C ASP A 140 12.90 -5.21 4.10
N PRO A 141 13.12 -4.15 3.28
CA PRO A 141 12.52 -4.02 1.96
C PRO A 141 12.81 -5.20 1.03
N GLN A 142 13.95 -5.89 1.16
CA GLN A 142 14.31 -7.03 0.29
C GLN A 142 13.44 -8.27 0.55
N ASN A 143 12.86 -8.38 1.73
CA ASN A 143 11.97 -9.48 2.09
C ASN A 143 10.52 -9.24 1.64
N ARG A 144 10.20 -8.04 1.13
CA ARG A 144 8.86 -7.71 0.64
C ARG A 144 8.66 -8.30 -0.77
N PRO A 145 7.46 -8.80 -1.10
CA PRO A 145 7.17 -9.32 -2.43
C PRO A 145 7.19 -8.21 -3.48
N THR A 146 7.51 -8.54 -4.72
CA THR A 146 7.34 -7.59 -5.82
C THR A 146 5.85 -7.43 -6.16
N PHE A 147 5.47 -6.28 -6.73
CA PHE A 147 4.12 -6.09 -7.26
C PHE A 147 3.70 -7.17 -8.26
N LYS A 148 4.64 -7.69 -9.07
CA LYS A 148 4.38 -8.81 -9.97
C LYS A 148 3.92 -10.06 -9.21
N LYS A 149 4.57 -10.39 -8.10
CA LYS A 149 4.21 -11.53 -7.25
C LYS A 149 2.85 -11.31 -6.59
N ILE A 150 2.63 -10.13 -6.00
CA ILE A 150 1.35 -9.74 -5.40
C ILE A 150 0.22 -9.91 -6.41
N ARG A 151 0.37 -9.39 -7.63
CA ARG A 151 -0.61 -9.53 -8.71
C ARG A 151 -0.92 -10.99 -9.00
N THR A 152 0.09 -11.83 -9.18
CA THR A 152 -0.11 -13.25 -9.46
C THR A 152 -0.92 -13.93 -8.34
N GLU A 153 -0.63 -13.62 -7.08
CA GLU A 153 -1.39 -14.15 -5.94
C GLU A 153 -2.84 -13.64 -5.95
N LEU A 154 -3.06 -12.34 -6.17
CA LEU A 154 -4.39 -11.75 -6.23
C LEU A 154 -5.24 -12.35 -7.37
N CYS A 155 -4.68 -12.46 -8.58
CA CYS A 155 -5.38 -13.08 -9.71
C CYS A 155 -5.72 -14.55 -9.45
N ALA A 156 -4.80 -15.31 -8.85
CA ALA A 156 -5.03 -16.71 -8.53
C ALA A 156 -6.16 -16.91 -7.50
N MET A 157 -6.36 -15.96 -6.59
CA MET A 157 -7.50 -16.00 -5.66
C MET A 157 -8.81 -15.65 -6.36
N TYR A 158 -8.81 -14.64 -7.23
CA TYR A 158 -10.00 -14.27 -7.99
C TYR A 158 -10.54 -15.45 -8.81
N ASN A 159 -9.65 -16.13 -9.54
CA ASN A 159 -10.02 -17.28 -10.37
C ASN A 159 -10.54 -18.49 -9.59
N LYS A 160 -10.43 -18.51 -8.25
CA LYS A 160 -11.04 -19.53 -7.40
C LYS A 160 -12.43 -19.15 -6.90
N MET A 161 -12.79 -17.86 -7.00
CA MET A 161 -14.06 -17.31 -6.55
C MET A 161 -15.07 -17.13 -7.70
N THR A 162 -14.58 -17.12 -8.94
CA THR A 162 -15.37 -17.15 -10.19
C THR A 162 -15.31 -18.52 -10.84
#